data_AF-A0A0N8R4I6-F1
#
_entry.id   AF-A0A0N8R4I6-F1
#
_cell.length_a   1.000
_cell.length_b   1.000
_cell.length_c   1.000
_cell.angle_alpha   90.00
_cell.angle_beta   90.00
_cell.angle_gamma   90.00
#
_symmetry.space_group_name_H-M   'P 1'
#
loop_
_entity.id
_entity.type
_entity.pdbx_description
1 polymer ?
#
loop_
_entity_poly.entity_id
_entity_poly.type
_entity_poly.pdbx_seq_one_letter_code
_entity_poly.pdbx_strand_id
1 'polypeptide(L)' 'WWFIDGAPLADTDTRQDFTPTLSKPGRYQLSVLDESGQTARVEFSVVE' A
#
# COMPACT_ATOMS: atom_id res chain seq x y z
N TRP A 1 3.54 7.33 4.59
CA TRP A 1 3.86 5.89 4.83
C TRP A 1 2.91 4.95 4.09
N TRP A 2 3.46 3.92 3.45
CA TRP A 2 2.73 2.88 2.71
C TRP A 2 2.73 1.54 3.42
N PHE A 3 1.59 0.84 3.34
CA PHE A 3 1.37 -0.45 3.97
C PHE A 3 0.73 -1.44 2.99
N ILE A 4 1.18 -2.70 3.03
CA ILE A 4 0.50 -3.84 2.40
C ILE A 4 0.07 -4.78 3.52
N ASP A 5 -1.24 -5.08 3.58
CA ASP A 5 -1.85 -5.94 4.60
C ASP A 5 -1.51 -5.51 6.04
N GLY A 6 -1.37 -4.20 6.25
CA GLY A 6 -1.01 -3.59 7.53
C GLY A 6 0.49 -3.62 7.86
N ALA A 7 1.33 -4.29 7.05
CA ALA A 7 2.78 -4.25 7.21
C ALA A 7 3.37 -3.02 6.51
N PRO A 8 4.23 -2.23 7.18
CA PRO A 8 4.88 -1.07 6.56
C PRO A 8 5.86 -1.54 5.48
N LEU A 9 5.83 -0.89 4.31
CA LEU A 9 6.72 -1.26 3.20
C LEU A 9 7.61 -0.10 2.74
N ALA A 10 7.10 1.12 2.74
CA ALA A 10 7.86 2.29 2.29
C ALA A 10 7.40 3.57 2.96
N ASP A 11 8.29 4.55 2.98
CA ASP A 11 7.98 5.94 3.23
C ASP A 11 8.37 6.74 2.00
N THR A 12 7.40 7.43 1.39
CA THR A 12 7.61 8.20 0.17
C THR A 12 7.04 9.59 0.39
N ASP A 13 7.59 10.57 -0.32
CA ASP A 13 7.00 11.91 -0.36
C ASP A 13 5.65 11.88 -1.09
N THR A 14 4.82 12.90 -0.86
CA THR A 14 3.46 13.11 -1.37
C THR A 14 3.27 13.02 -2.89
N ARG A 15 4.36 13.07 -3.67
CA ARG A 15 4.34 13.00 -5.14
C ARG A 15 5.17 11.86 -5.73
N GLN A 16 5.62 10.95 -4.89
CA GLN A 16 6.41 9.82 -5.34
C GLN A 16 5.51 8.59 -5.50
N ASP A 17 5.61 7.96 -6.67
CA ASP A 17 4.90 6.72 -6.95
C ASP A 17 5.40 5.60 -6.03
N PHE A 18 4.49 4.71 -5.64
CA PHE A 18 4.78 3.51 -4.87
C PHE A 18 4.45 2.27 -5.70
N THR A 19 5.49 1.51 -6.06
CA THR A 19 5.39 0.37 -6.99
C THR A 19 5.92 -0.92 -6.32
N PRO A 20 5.16 -1.54 -5.40
CA PRO A 20 5.59 -2.76 -4.74
C PRO A 20 5.47 -3.98 -5.67
N THR A 21 6.39 -4.93 -5.54
CA THR A 21 6.26 -6.24 -6.19
C THR A 21 5.41 -7.15 -5.30
N LEU A 22 4.32 -7.69 -5.85
CA LEU A 22 3.46 -8.69 -5.18
C LEU A 22 3.74 -10.06 -5.80
N SER A 23 4.44 -10.92 -5.07
CA SER A 23 4.99 -12.17 -5.63
C SER A 23 4.01 -13.34 -5.71
N LYS A 24 2.78 -13.19 -5.21
CA LYS A 24 1.78 -14.26 -5.16
C LYS A 24 0.40 -13.72 -5.58
N PRO A 25 -0.42 -14.49 -6.30
CA PRO A 25 -1.84 -14.20 -6.42
C PRO A 25 -2.51 -14.21 -5.05
N GLY A 26 -3.54 -13.37 -4.88
CA GLY A 26 -4.25 -13.26 -3.61
C GLY A 26 -4.94 -11.92 -3.41
N ARG A 27 -5.67 -11.81 -2.29
CA ARG A 27 -6.26 -10.55 -1.85
C ARG A 27 -5.21 -9.75 -1.08
N TYR A 28 -5.13 -8.47 -1.41
CA TYR A 28 -4.24 -7.51 -0.77
C TYR A 28 -5.03 -6.28 -0.32
N GLN A 29 -4.54 -5.65 0.73
CA GLN A 29 -4.94 -4.33 1.16
C GLN A 29 -3.76 -3.38 1.00
N LEU A 30 -3.92 -2.33 0.18
CA LEU A 30 -3.00 -1.19 0.16
C LEU A 30 -3.56 -0.09 1.06
N SER A 31 -2.71 0.48 1.89
CA SER A 31 -3.06 1.66 2.70
C SER A 31 -1.94 2.67 2.70
N VAL A 32 -2.31 3.94 2.67
CA VAL A 32 -1.40 5.08 2.79
C VAL A 32 -1.83 5.93 3.96
N LEU A 33 -0.88 6.23 4.84
CA LEU A 33 -1.02 7.13 5.99
C LEU A 33 -0.24 8.40 5.69
N ASP A 34 -0.89 9.55 5.79
CA ASP A 34 -0.23 10.85 5.71
C ASP A 34 0.19 11.39 7.09
N GLU A 35 0.96 12.48 7.08
CA GLU A 35 1.48 13.13 8.30
C GLU A 35 0.39 13.65 9.24
N SER A 36 -0.82 13.89 8.72
CA SER A 36 -1.97 14.34 9.51
C SER A 36 -2.67 13.18 10.24
N GLY A 37 -2.23 11.94 10.02
CA GLY A 37 -2.83 10.74 10.57
C GLY A 37 -4.02 10.22 9.75
N GLN A 38 -4.29 10.78 8.56
CA GLN A 38 -5.36 10.31 7.70
C GLN A 38 -4.92 9.07 6.92
N THR A 39 -5.84 8.12 6.78
CA THR A 39 -5.58 6.87 6.05
C THR A 39 -6.53 6.73 4.87
N ALA A 40 -5.98 6.53 3.68
CA ALA A 40 -6.71 6.00 2.54
C ALA A 40 -6.40 4.49 2.39
N ARG A 41 -7.43 3.70 2.07
CA ARG A 41 -7.32 2.24 1.94
C ARG A 41 -8.06 1.77 0.70
N VAL A 42 -7.44 0.84 -0.01
CA VAL A 42 -8.05 0.08 -1.10
C VAL A 42 -7.77 -1.41 -0.93
N GLU A 43 -8.74 -2.24 -1.27
CA GLU A 43 -8.60 -3.68 -1.32
C GLU A 43 -8.71 -4.15 -2.76
N PHE A 44 -7.84 -5.08 -3.16
CA PHE A 44 -7.80 -5.61 -4.51
C PHE A 44 -7.33 -7.06 -4.50
N SER A 45 -7.52 -7.74 -5.62
CA SER A 45 -7.03 -9.10 -5.83
C SER A 45 -6.03 -9.12 -6.98
N VAL A 46 -4.87 -9.72 -6.76
CA VAL A 46 -3.94 -10.12 -7.81
C VAL A 46 -4.36 -11.52 -8.26
N VAL A 47 -4.67 -11.65 -9.54
CA VAL A 47 -5.00 -12.92 -10.20
C VAL A 47 -3.86 -13.29 -11.15
N GLU A 48 -3.76 -14.57 -11.49
CA GLU A 48 -2.80 -15.07 -12.49
C GLU A 48 -3.14 -14.60 -13.90
#